data_AF-A0A428RPS2-F1
#
_entry.id   AF-A0A428RPS2-F1
#
_cell.length_a   1.000
_cell.length_b   1.000
_cell.length_c   1.000
_cell.angle_alpha   90.00
_cell.angle_beta   90.00
_cell.angle_gamma   90.00
#
_symmetry.space_group_name_H-M   'P 1'
#
loop_
_entity.id
_entity.type
_entity.pdbx_description
1 polymer ?
#
loop_
_entity_poly.entity_id
_entity_poly.type
_entity_poly.pdbx_seq_one_letter_code
_entity_poly.pdbx_strand_id
1 'polypeptide(L)'
;MPSVRPGQHEQGHKEAEYEGNGRRNEHLARMPEGTGIVNPKPGTIYAVYWKNSNAYYPVMILPWRRFRRLGWKETLSQTGLLNHVPACYLFDKKTDQEARGWAKGYEDGGPKMTKRKFPVIYFDEAEFPEGSSVGWVRANALREFDPQDKKIRRRDIVEKFLQEHPDFSDSSGSDSTSSDDEGGLVVLVLTISWTV
;
A
#
# COMPACT_ATOMS: atom_id res chain seq x y z
N MET A 1 47.12 -46.88 6.88
CA MET A 1 46.00 -45.97 6.55
C MET A 1 45.82 -45.01 7.70
N PRO A 2 45.81 -43.69 7.47
CA PRO A 2 44.67 -42.97 6.88
C PRO A 2 45.11 -42.09 5.69
N SER A 3 44.44 -42.11 4.54
CA SER A 3 43.10 -41.63 4.17
C SER A 3 42.99 -40.11 4.13
N VAL A 4 42.94 -39.65 2.88
CA VAL A 4 42.97 -38.29 2.34
C VAL A 4 41.68 -37.54 2.65
N ARG A 5 41.75 -36.21 2.85
CA ARG A 5 40.63 -35.31 2.54
C ARG A 5 41.12 -34.12 1.73
N PRO A 6 40.65 -33.92 0.49
CA PRO A 6 40.78 -32.66 -0.23
C PRO A 6 39.41 -31.99 -0.47
N GLY A 7 39.44 -30.66 -0.54
CA GLY A 7 38.45 -29.81 -1.22
C GLY A 7 37.13 -29.56 -0.47
N GLN A 8 36.46 -28.42 -0.59
CA GLN A 8 36.75 -27.10 -1.16
C GLN A 8 35.58 -26.20 -0.70
N HIS A 9 35.75 -24.88 -0.86
CA HIS A 9 34.78 -23.85 -0.54
C HIS A 9 33.39 -24.13 -1.10
N GLU A 10 32.34 -23.71 -0.37
CA GLU A 10 31.27 -22.90 -0.96
C GLU A 10 30.48 -22.15 0.12
N GLN A 11 30.37 -20.85 -0.11
CA GLN A 11 29.69 -19.87 0.70
C GLN A 11 28.20 -20.16 0.68
N GLY A 12 27.66 -20.69 1.79
CA GLY A 12 26.24 -20.89 1.98
C GLY A 12 25.51 -19.55 2.02
N HIS A 13 24.66 -19.35 1.02
CA HIS A 13 23.72 -18.26 0.89
C HIS A 13 22.86 -18.14 2.16
N LYS A 14 22.77 -16.94 2.74
CA LYS A 14 21.79 -16.63 3.79
C LYS A 14 20.43 -16.48 3.13
N GLU A 15 19.68 -17.55 3.07
CA GLU A 15 18.24 -17.51 2.81
C GLU A 15 17.56 -16.83 4.01
N ALA A 16 17.03 -15.64 3.79
CA ALA A 16 16.11 -15.00 4.74
C ALA A 16 14.77 -15.74 4.62
N GLU A 17 14.54 -16.69 5.54
CA GLU A 17 13.24 -17.31 5.77
C GLU A 17 12.19 -16.22 6.10
N TYR A 18 11.42 -15.81 5.09
CA TYR A 18 10.20 -15.02 5.24
C TYR A 18 8.98 -15.96 5.19
N GLU A 19 8.97 -17.00 6.02
CA GLU A 19 7.78 -17.85 6.23
C GLU A 19 7.46 -17.95 7.73
N GLY A 20 6.69 -16.98 8.20
CA GLY A 20 6.04 -17.03 9.51
C GLY A 20 4.97 -18.12 9.54
N ASN A 21 5.37 -19.28 10.06
CA ASN A 21 4.60 -20.47 10.37
C ASN A 21 3.18 -20.20 10.90
N GLY A 22 2.17 -20.59 10.11
CA GLY A 22 0.79 -20.64 10.54
C GLY A 22 0.54 -21.83 11.46
N ARG A 23 0.37 -21.59 12.77
CA ARG A 23 -0.37 -22.44 13.74
C ARG A 23 -0.31 -21.81 15.13
N ARG A 24 -1.28 -20.91 15.41
CA ARG A 24 -1.88 -20.56 16.74
C ARG A 24 -2.80 -19.33 16.56
N ASN A 25 -3.65 -19.38 15.53
CA ASN A 25 -4.68 -18.38 15.27
C ASN A 25 -5.89 -18.61 16.20
N GLU A 26 -5.77 -18.33 17.49
CA GLU A 26 -6.93 -18.24 18.40
C GLU A 26 -6.93 -16.98 19.29
N HIS A 27 -6.05 -16.03 18.98
CA HIS A 27 -6.15 -14.67 19.50
C HIS A 27 -5.97 -13.70 18.33
N LEU A 28 -6.88 -13.80 17.36
CA LEU A 28 -7.25 -12.65 16.55
C LEU A 28 -7.76 -11.61 17.54
N ALA A 29 -6.82 -10.82 18.10
CA ALA A 29 -7.14 -9.61 18.81
C ALA A 29 -8.21 -8.92 17.97
N ARG A 30 -9.37 -8.80 18.58
CA ARG A 30 -10.61 -8.27 18.05
C ARG A 30 -10.30 -6.83 17.62
N MET A 31 -9.71 -6.67 16.43
CA MET A 31 -9.74 -5.40 15.71
C MET A 31 -11.22 -5.06 15.66
N PRO A 32 -11.64 -3.83 16.02
CA PRO A 32 -13.04 -3.48 15.96
C PRO A 32 -13.57 -3.87 14.58
N GLU A 33 -14.47 -4.84 14.56
CA GLU A 33 -15.08 -5.33 13.34
C GLU A 33 -15.83 -4.14 12.74
N GLY A 34 -15.35 -3.63 11.60
CA GLY A 34 -16.09 -2.61 10.85
C GLY A 34 -15.28 -1.54 10.13
N THR A 35 -14.01 -1.29 10.43
CA THR A 35 -13.28 -0.14 9.86
C THR A 35 -12.24 -0.49 8.79
N GLY A 36 -12.44 -1.61 8.08
CA GLY A 36 -11.52 -2.02 7.01
C GLY A 36 -11.78 -1.25 5.71
N ILE A 37 -10.72 -0.81 5.03
CA ILE A 37 -10.84 -0.16 3.71
C ILE A 37 -10.85 -1.23 2.62
N VAL A 38 -12.03 -1.51 2.08
CA VAL A 38 -12.25 -2.60 1.10
C VAL A 38 -11.98 -2.21 -0.36
N ASN A 39 -11.96 -0.91 -0.64
CA ASN A 39 -11.71 -0.33 -1.97
C ASN A 39 -10.71 0.85 -1.86
N PRO A 40 -9.45 0.60 -1.47
CA PRO A 40 -8.46 1.65 -1.34
C PRO A 40 -8.01 2.14 -2.73
N LYS A 41 -7.69 3.44 -2.82
CA LYS A 41 -7.32 4.10 -4.07
C LYS A 41 -5.81 3.96 -4.34
N PRO A 42 -5.39 3.53 -5.55
CA PRO A 42 -3.97 3.54 -5.93
C PRO A 42 -3.35 4.94 -5.81
N GLY A 43 -2.13 5.03 -5.27
CA GLY A 43 -1.43 6.28 -5.00
C GLY A 43 -1.85 6.99 -3.71
N THR A 44 -2.90 6.55 -3.04
CA THR A 44 -3.32 7.12 -1.75
C THR A 44 -2.53 6.50 -0.59
N ILE A 45 -2.21 7.34 0.38
CA ILE A 45 -1.51 6.97 1.62
C ILE A 45 -2.53 6.54 2.67
N TYR A 46 -2.29 5.37 3.27
CA TYR A 46 -3.06 4.78 4.35
C TYR A 46 -2.11 4.43 5.50
N ALA A 47 -2.66 3.92 6.60
CA ALA A 47 -1.87 3.38 7.69
C ALA A 47 -2.19 1.90 7.95
N VAL A 48 -1.17 1.15 8.37
CA VAL A 48 -1.30 -0.27 8.76
C VAL A 48 -0.67 -0.51 10.11
N TYR A 49 -1.30 -1.34 10.93
CA TYR A 49 -0.76 -1.69 12.24
C TYR A 49 0.30 -2.79 12.14
N TRP A 50 1.48 -2.52 12.69
CA TRP A 50 2.56 -3.49 12.79
C TRP A 50 2.68 -3.99 14.23
N LYS A 51 2.43 -5.28 14.44
CA LYS A 51 2.38 -5.89 15.77
C LYS A 51 3.71 -5.81 16.51
N ASN A 52 4.83 -6.05 15.82
CA ASN A 52 6.14 -6.18 16.48
C ASN A 52 6.59 -4.86 17.11
N SER A 53 6.22 -3.72 16.52
CA SER A 53 6.56 -2.39 17.04
C SER A 53 5.39 -1.70 17.73
N ASN A 54 4.22 -2.37 17.83
CA ASN A 54 2.99 -1.82 18.42
C ASN A 54 2.67 -0.40 17.91
N ALA A 55 2.78 -0.21 16.60
CA ALA A 55 2.66 1.10 15.97
C ALA A 55 2.04 1.01 14.58
N TYR A 56 1.53 2.14 14.09
CA TYR A 56 1.06 2.25 12.71
C TYR A 56 2.18 2.76 11.81
N TYR A 57 2.22 2.25 10.57
CA TYR A 57 3.15 2.68 9.55
C TYR A 57 2.38 3.21 8.34
N PRO A 58 2.85 4.29 7.69
CA PRO A 58 2.25 4.76 6.46
C PRO A 58 2.58 3.79 5.34
N VAL A 59 1.60 3.56 4.48
CA VAL A 59 1.73 2.76 3.26
C VAL A 59 1.05 3.47 2.13
N MET A 60 1.58 3.35 0.92
CA MET A 60 0.91 3.79 -0.30
C MET A 60 0.42 2.58 -1.09
N ILE A 61 -0.80 2.64 -1.60
CA ILE A 61 -1.31 1.60 -2.51
C ILE A 61 -0.61 1.71 -3.86
N LEU A 62 0.00 0.62 -4.30
CA LEU A 62 0.61 0.54 -5.61
C LEU A 62 -0.47 0.22 -6.68
N PRO A 63 -0.53 0.94 -7.82
CA PRO A 63 -1.29 0.46 -8.96
C PRO A 63 -0.65 -0.81 -9.54
N TRP A 64 -1.48 -1.61 -10.23
CA TRP A 64 -1.02 -2.77 -10.99
C TRP A 64 -0.19 -2.40 -12.22
N ARG A 65 -0.56 -1.27 -12.85
CA ARG A 65 0.13 -0.72 -14.02
C ARG A 65 1.21 0.28 -13.63
N ARG A 66 1.77 0.97 -14.63
CA ARG A 66 2.78 2.02 -14.45
C ARG A 66 2.35 3.07 -13.44
N PHE A 67 3.31 3.43 -12.59
CA PHE A 67 3.22 4.47 -11.59
C PHE A 67 3.30 5.89 -12.19
N ARG A 68 2.52 6.20 -13.25
CA ARG A 68 2.67 7.46 -14.01
C ARG A 68 2.58 8.71 -13.14
N ARG A 69 1.72 8.69 -12.11
CA ARG A 69 1.60 9.80 -11.15
C ARG A 69 2.79 9.89 -10.20
N LEU A 70 3.42 8.77 -9.86
CA LEU A 70 4.54 8.75 -8.91
C LEU A 70 5.86 9.14 -9.59
N GLY A 71 5.90 9.28 -10.92
CA GLY A 71 7.15 9.53 -11.65
C GLY A 71 8.13 8.35 -11.61
N TRP A 72 7.77 7.24 -10.95
CA TRP A 72 8.61 6.07 -10.83
C TRP A 72 8.61 5.33 -12.16
N LYS A 73 9.82 5.04 -12.66
CA LYS A 73 10.01 4.20 -13.85
C LYS A 73 9.56 2.76 -13.61
N GLU A 74 9.37 2.41 -12.34
CA GLU A 74 9.05 1.06 -11.94
C GLU A 74 7.60 0.66 -12.24
N THR A 75 7.37 -0.64 -12.17
CA THR A 75 6.09 -1.31 -12.33
C THR A 75 5.97 -2.34 -11.22
N LEU A 76 4.75 -2.79 -10.92
CA LEU A 76 4.56 -3.83 -9.91
C LEU A 76 5.41 -5.09 -10.20
N SER A 77 5.68 -5.40 -11.46
CA SER A 77 6.61 -6.47 -11.87
C SER A 77 8.04 -6.31 -11.37
N GLN A 78 8.55 -5.08 -11.27
CA GLN A 78 9.94 -4.82 -10.84
C GLN A 78 10.11 -4.95 -9.33
N THR A 79 9.02 -4.87 -8.56
CA THR A 79 9.01 -5.04 -7.09
C THR A 79 9.14 -6.49 -6.63
N GLY A 80 9.01 -7.47 -7.55
CA GLY A 80 8.94 -8.90 -7.21
C GLY A 80 7.60 -9.36 -6.61
N LEU A 81 6.64 -8.46 -6.33
CA LEU A 81 5.32 -8.81 -5.76
C LEU A 81 4.52 -9.78 -6.64
N LEU A 82 4.73 -9.76 -7.97
CA LEU A 82 4.06 -10.66 -8.91
C LEU A 82 4.56 -12.12 -8.83
N ASN A 83 5.60 -12.40 -8.04
CA ASN A 83 6.02 -13.78 -7.79
C ASN A 83 4.99 -14.56 -6.96
N HIS A 84 4.25 -13.88 -6.08
CA HIS A 84 3.25 -14.47 -5.19
C HIS A 84 2.00 -13.59 -5.12
N VAL A 85 1.22 -13.57 -6.21
CA VAL A 85 -0.03 -12.82 -6.26
C VAL A 85 -1.08 -13.47 -5.35
N PRO A 86 -1.77 -12.70 -4.48
CA PRO A 86 -2.82 -13.24 -3.63
C PRO A 86 -3.98 -13.86 -4.41
N ALA A 87 -4.52 -14.97 -3.90
CA ALA A 87 -5.64 -15.69 -4.49
C ALA A 87 -6.96 -14.89 -4.59
N CYS A 88 -7.01 -13.66 -4.09
CA CYS A 88 -8.14 -12.76 -4.31
C CYS A 88 -8.18 -12.19 -5.74
N TYR A 89 -7.10 -12.36 -6.53
CA TYR A 89 -7.03 -11.88 -7.90
C TYR A 89 -7.17 -13.01 -8.92
N LEU A 90 -7.77 -12.68 -10.06
CA LEU A 90 -7.63 -13.45 -11.29
C LEU A 90 -6.36 -12.97 -12.00
N PHE A 91 -5.30 -13.77 -11.94
CA PHE A 91 -3.99 -13.41 -12.50
C PHE A 91 -3.24 -14.68 -12.93
N ASP A 92 -2.78 -14.70 -14.18
CA ASP A 92 -1.85 -15.71 -14.70
C ASP A 92 -0.50 -15.04 -15.02
N LYS A 93 0.54 -15.40 -14.27
CA LYS A 93 1.89 -14.83 -14.41
C LYS A 93 2.48 -14.99 -15.82
N LYS A 94 2.02 -15.97 -16.61
CA LYS A 94 2.56 -16.23 -17.96
C LYS A 94 1.96 -15.32 -19.01
N THR A 95 0.71 -14.89 -18.83
CA THR A 95 -0.05 -14.15 -19.85
C THR A 95 -0.40 -12.74 -19.42
N ASP A 96 -0.57 -12.52 -18.12
CA ASP A 96 -1.17 -11.31 -17.58
C ASP A 96 -0.07 -10.36 -17.09
N GLN A 97 -0.14 -9.10 -17.53
CA GLN A 97 0.68 -8.01 -16.98
C GLN A 97 0.01 -7.33 -15.78
N GLU A 98 -1.28 -7.59 -15.56
CA GLU A 98 -2.09 -7.05 -14.46
C GLU A 98 -3.20 -8.02 -14.07
N ALA A 99 -3.79 -7.84 -12.88
CA ALA A 99 -4.97 -8.60 -12.50
C ALA A 99 -6.14 -8.32 -13.45
N ARG A 100 -6.78 -9.38 -13.95
CA ARG A 100 -7.99 -9.29 -14.78
C ARG A 100 -9.25 -8.94 -13.98
N GLY A 101 -9.16 -8.98 -12.66
CA GLY A 101 -10.26 -8.69 -11.74
C GLY A 101 -10.16 -9.49 -10.46
N TRP A 102 -11.27 -9.54 -9.73
CA TRP A 102 -11.40 -10.29 -8.48
C TRP A 102 -11.72 -11.76 -8.74
N ALA A 103 -11.13 -12.65 -7.95
CA ALA A 103 -11.47 -14.07 -7.94
C ALA A 103 -12.81 -14.31 -7.24
N LYS A 104 -13.41 -15.48 -7.48
CA LYS A 104 -14.75 -15.85 -6.96
C LYS A 104 -14.88 -15.62 -5.44
N GLY A 105 -15.88 -14.83 -5.08
CA GLY A 105 -16.23 -14.43 -3.72
C GLY A 105 -15.51 -13.17 -3.23
N TYR A 106 -14.49 -12.69 -3.95
CA TYR A 106 -13.77 -11.46 -3.64
C TYR A 106 -14.28 -10.26 -4.45
N GLU A 107 -15.31 -10.40 -5.28
CA GLU A 107 -15.95 -9.30 -6.01
C GLU A 107 -16.63 -8.30 -5.05
N ASP A 108 -17.06 -7.15 -5.56
CA ASP A 108 -17.72 -6.14 -4.73
C ASP A 108 -19.04 -6.70 -4.19
N GLY A 109 -19.27 -6.53 -2.88
CA GLY A 109 -20.38 -7.18 -2.17
C GLY A 109 -20.20 -8.69 -1.93
N GLY A 110 -19.11 -9.29 -2.42
CA GLY A 110 -18.82 -10.71 -2.24
C GLY A 110 -18.46 -11.07 -0.79
N PRO A 111 -18.69 -12.33 -0.36
CA PRO A 111 -18.48 -12.76 1.03
C PRO A 111 -17.01 -12.74 1.51
N LYS A 112 -16.05 -12.56 0.59
CA LYS A 112 -14.61 -12.45 0.88
C LYS A 112 -14.04 -11.07 0.53
N MET A 113 -14.88 -10.07 0.21
CA MET A 113 -14.46 -8.71 -0.11
C MET A 113 -13.50 -8.12 0.95
N THR A 114 -13.80 -8.30 2.24
CA THR A 114 -12.96 -7.82 3.35
C THR A 114 -11.64 -8.57 3.51
N LYS A 115 -11.47 -9.71 2.81
CA LYS A 115 -10.25 -10.54 2.81
C LYS A 115 -9.33 -10.23 1.63
N ARG A 116 -9.69 -9.28 0.77
CA ARG A 116 -8.82 -8.79 -0.31
C ARG A 116 -7.47 -8.34 0.26
N LYS A 117 -6.43 -8.47 -0.54
CA LYS A 117 -5.12 -7.88 -0.26
C LYS A 117 -4.75 -6.93 -1.39
N PHE A 118 -4.08 -5.84 -1.05
CA PHE A 118 -3.64 -4.81 -1.99
C PHE A 118 -2.12 -4.69 -1.97
N PRO A 119 -1.48 -4.44 -3.12
CA PRO A 119 -0.05 -4.23 -3.16
C PRO A 119 0.26 -2.84 -2.59
N VAL A 120 1.29 -2.76 -1.76
CA VAL A 120 1.70 -1.52 -1.09
C VAL A 120 3.20 -1.36 -1.10
N ILE A 121 3.63 -0.11 -0.95
CA ILE A 121 4.99 0.27 -0.56
C ILE A 121 4.93 0.97 0.80
N TYR A 122 5.90 0.70 1.66
CA TYR A 122 5.97 1.25 3.01
C TYR A 122 6.80 2.55 3.02
N PHE A 123 6.44 3.49 3.88
CA PHE A 123 7.30 4.65 4.19
C PHE A 123 8.24 4.28 5.35
N ASP A 124 9.10 3.29 5.14
CA ASP A 124 10.01 2.77 6.17
C ASP A 124 11.47 3.24 6.01
N GLU A 125 11.83 3.70 4.82
CA GLU A 125 13.14 4.25 4.47
C GLU A 125 13.14 5.79 4.34
N ALA A 126 14.28 6.41 4.69
CA ALA A 126 14.44 7.86 4.70
C ALA A 126 14.38 8.49 3.29
N GLU A 127 14.86 7.77 2.28
CA GLU A 127 14.85 8.16 0.87
C GLU A 127 13.75 7.43 0.12
N PHE A 128 12.49 7.67 0.50
CA PHE A 128 11.35 7.09 -0.19
C PHE A 128 11.28 7.53 -1.66
N PRO A 129 11.03 6.62 -2.63
CA PRO A 129 10.71 5.19 -2.47
C PRO A 129 11.91 4.24 -2.49
N GLU A 130 13.14 4.74 -2.65
CA GLU A 130 14.32 3.91 -2.85
C GLU A 130 14.58 3.04 -1.60
N GLY A 131 14.81 1.74 -1.82
CA GLY A 131 15.03 0.76 -0.75
C GLY A 131 13.81 0.42 0.11
N SER A 132 12.68 1.11 -0.08
CA SER A 132 11.48 0.93 0.74
C SER A 132 10.87 -0.47 0.57
N SER A 133 10.34 -1.02 1.66
CA SER A 133 9.72 -2.34 1.60
C SER A 133 8.45 -2.32 0.75
N VAL A 134 8.14 -3.46 0.13
CA VAL A 134 6.90 -3.69 -0.63
C VAL A 134 6.17 -4.93 -0.11
N GLY A 135 4.84 -4.96 -0.20
CA GLY A 135 4.08 -6.09 0.33
C GLY A 135 2.62 -6.14 -0.08
N TRP A 136 1.92 -7.19 0.39
CA TRP A 136 0.48 -7.35 0.22
C TRP A 136 -0.25 -7.18 1.55
N VAL A 137 -1.04 -6.11 1.68
CA VAL A 137 -1.78 -5.75 2.90
C VAL A 137 -3.25 -6.11 2.76
N ARG A 138 -3.86 -6.69 3.80
CA ARG A 138 -5.30 -6.98 3.82
C ARG A 138 -6.14 -5.70 3.89
N ALA A 139 -7.26 -5.68 3.18
CA ALA A 139 -8.27 -4.62 3.22
C ALA A 139 -8.64 -4.21 4.65
N ASN A 140 -8.92 -5.20 5.50
CA ASN A 140 -9.33 -4.98 6.88
C ASN A 140 -8.21 -4.55 7.84
N ALA A 141 -6.96 -4.47 7.36
CA ALA A 141 -5.83 -3.95 8.13
C ALA A 141 -5.49 -2.49 7.77
N LEU A 142 -6.08 -1.96 6.70
CA LEU A 142 -5.93 -0.56 6.27
C LEU A 142 -6.85 0.33 7.09
N ARG A 143 -6.33 1.52 7.44
CA ARG A 143 -7.10 2.66 7.94
C ARG A 143 -6.66 3.93 7.22
N GLU A 144 -7.48 4.98 7.30
CA GLU A 144 -7.10 6.30 6.79
C GLU A 144 -5.83 6.79 7.47
N PHE A 145 -4.95 7.42 6.69
CA PHE A 145 -3.76 8.08 7.20
C PHE A 145 -4.16 9.45 7.76
N ASP A 146 -3.84 9.68 9.02
CA ASP A 146 -4.00 10.98 9.66
C ASP A 146 -2.61 11.53 10.02
N PRO A 147 -2.15 12.63 9.39
CA PRO A 147 -0.83 13.21 9.68
C PRO A 147 -0.71 13.71 11.12
N GLN A 148 -1.80 13.90 11.85
CA GLN A 148 -1.80 14.31 13.26
C GLN A 148 -1.81 13.12 14.24
N ASP A 149 -2.04 11.89 13.78
CA ASP A 149 -2.05 10.70 14.63
C ASP A 149 -0.64 10.31 15.08
N LYS A 150 -0.32 10.61 16.35
CA LYS A 150 0.98 10.32 16.97
C LYS A 150 1.32 8.83 17.06
N LYS A 151 0.35 7.93 16.86
CA LYS A 151 0.58 6.48 16.81
C LYS A 151 1.15 6.02 15.47
N ILE A 152 1.06 6.88 14.44
CA ILE A 152 1.68 6.64 13.14
C ILE A 152 3.15 7.09 13.19
N ARG A 153 4.05 6.16 12.88
CA ARG A 153 5.50 6.38 12.78
C ARG A 153 5.84 6.93 11.38
N ARG A 154 7.05 7.48 11.23
CA ARG A 154 7.61 7.93 9.93
C ARG A 154 6.73 8.96 9.18
N ARG A 155 5.97 9.76 9.92
CA ARG A 155 5.09 10.82 9.35
C ARG A 155 5.89 11.93 8.66
N ASP A 156 7.08 12.20 9.18
CA ASP A 156 8.07 13.12 8.60
C ASP A 156 8.43 12.76 7.16
N ILE A 157 8.53 11.46 6.84
CA ILE A 157 8.84 10.97 5.49
C ILE A 157 7.66 11.21 4.55
N VAL A 158 6.43 10.99 5.05
CA VAL A 158 5.21 11.28 4.29
C VAL A 158 5.08 12.78 4.01
N GLU A 159 5.34 13.61 5.02
CA GLU A 159 5.30 15.07 4.88
C GLU A 159 6.30 15.56 3.83
N LYS A 160 7.55 15.09 3.90
CA LYS A 160 8.57 15.38 2.89
C LYS A 160 8.12 14.96 1.49
N PHE A 161 7.60 13.73 1.34
CA PHE A 161 7.11 13.22 0.06
C PHE A 161 5.98 14.10 -0.51
N LEU A 162 5.01 14.50 0.32
CA LEU A 162 3.89 15.34 -0.11
C LEU A 162 4.34 16.78 -0.49
N GLN A 163 5.38 17.31 0.16
CA GLN A 163 6.00 18.59 -0.23
C GLN A 163 6.69 18.50 -1.60
N GLU A 164 7.34 17.38 -1.90
CA GLU A 164 8.02 17.15 -3.18
C GLU A 164 7.04 16.77 -4.30
N HIS A 165 5.87 16.25 -3.96
CA HIS A 165 4.85 15.76 -4.90
C HIS A 165 3.46 16.34 -4.61
N PRO A 166 3.21 17.64 -4.90
CA PRO A 166 1.95 18.30 -4.57
C PRO A 166 0.71 17.68 -5.25
N ASP A 167 0.89 16.99 -6.39
CA ASP A 167 -0.17 16.24 -7.07
C ASP A 167 -0.81 15.13 -6.20
N PHE A 168 -0.15 14.73 -5.11
CA PHE A 168 -0.66 13.75 -4.14
C PHE A 168 -1.34 14.38 -2.93
N SER A 169 -1.18 15.70 -2.73
CA SER A 169 -1.77 16.43 -1.60
C SER A 169 -3.30 16.58 -1.73
N ASP A 170 -3.83 16.64 -2.95
CA ASP A 170 -5.24 16.98 -3.21
C ASP A 170 -6.24 15.82 -3.04
N SER A 171 -5.80 14.63 -2.63
CA SER A 171 -6.73 13.49 -2.43
C SER A 171 -7.44 13.48 -1.06
N SER A 172 -7.20 14.49 -0.21
CA SER A 172 -7.83 14.63 1.12
C SER A 172 -9.04 15.59 1.15
N GLY A 173 -9.46 16.16 0.01
CA GLY A 173 -10.57 17.11 -0.04
C GLY A 173 -11.92 16.46 -0.36
N SER A 174 -12.78 16.35 0.65
CA SER A 174 -14.24 16.51 0.60
C SER A 174 -14.94 16.15 -0.71
N ASP A 175 -15.45 14.92 -0.82
CA ASP A 175 -16.55 14.63 -1.74
C ASP A 175 -17.86 15.15 -1.11
N SER A 176 -18.03 16.47 -1.10
CA SER A 176 -19.34 17.07 -0.89
C SER A 176 -20.05 17.04 -2.24
N THR A 177 -20.69 15.92 -2.57
CA THR A 177 -21.75 15.92 -3.56
C THR A 177 -22.99 16.54 -2.93
N SER A 178 -23.01 17.87 -2.84
CA SER A 178 -24.26 18.60 -2.63
C SER A 178 -25.10 18.38 -3.88
N SER A 179 -26.14 17.56 -3.74
CA SER A 179 -27.25 17.57 -4.68
C SER A 179 -27.95 18.91 -4.48
N ASP A 180 -27.70 19.87 -5.36
CA ASP A 180 -28.52 21.07 -5.43
C ASP A 180 -28.84 21.36 -6.88
N ASP A 181 -30.10 21.07 -7.18
CA ASP A 181 -30.95 21.63 -8.19
C ASP A 181 -30.67 23.13 -8.47
N GLU A 182 -30.77 23.47 -9.75
CA GLU A 182 -31.22 24.73 -10.33
C GLU A 182 -31.30 25.97 -9.40
N GLY A 183 -30.42 26.94 -9.68
CA GLY A 183 -30.75 28.36 -9.56
C GLY A 183 -30.27 29.06 -8.28
N GLY A 184 -29.13 29.74 -8.35
CA GLY A 184 -28.75 30.70 -7.31
C GLY A 184 -27.35 31.25 -7.43
N LEU A 185 -27.25 32.49 -7.91
CA LEU A 185 -26.05 33.33 -7.88
C LEU A 185 -25.39 33.35 -6.48
N VAL A 186 -24.10 33.02 -6.37
CA VAL A 186 -23.18 33.72 -5.45
C VAL A 186 -21.76 33.78 -6.04
N VAL A 187 -21.34 35.02 -6.24
CA VAL A 187 -20.02 35.46 -6.72
C VAL A 187 -19.09 35.54 -5.53
N LEU A 188 -17.91 34.92 -5.58
CA LEU A 188 -16.74 35.39 -4.82
C LEU A 188 -15.49 35.40 -5.70
N VAL A 189 -15.09 36.64 -5.96
CA VAL A 189 -13.90 37.11 -6.68
C VAL A 189 -12.69 37.00 -5.77
N LEU A 190 -11.56 36.49 -6.27
CA LEU A 190 -10.24 36.93 -5.83
C LEU A 190 -9.29 37.04 -7.03
N THR A 191 -9.19 38.27 -7.54
CA THR A 191 -8.13 38.73 -8.43
C THR A 191 -6.87 38.98 -7.62
N ILE A 192 -5.73 38.42 -8.03
CA ILE A 192 -4.42 38.80 -7.51
C ILE A 192 -3.80 39.77 -8.52
N SER A 193 -3.83 41.06 -8.20
CA SER A 193 -3.09 42.11 -8.90
C SER A 193 -1.59 41.98 -8.61
N TRP A 194 -0.76 42.05 -9.64
CA TRP A 194 0.67 42.38 -9.50
C TRP A 194 0.92 43.76 -10.11
N THR A 195 1.52 44.64 -9.32
CA THR A 195 2.03 45.99 -9.64
C THR A 195 2.99 46.28 -8.48
N VAL A 196 4.28 46.58 -8.60
CA VAL A 196 5.21 46.94 -9.71
C VAL A 196 6.45 46.08 -9.57
#